data_AF-A0A956Y232-F1
#
_entry.id   AF-A0A956Y232-F1
#
_cell.length_a   1.000
_cell.length_b   1.000
_cell.length_c   1.000
_cell.angle_alpha   90.00
_cell.angle_beta   90.00
_cell.angle_gamma   90.00
#
_symmetry.space_group_name_H-M   'P 1'
#
loop_
_entity.id
_entity.type
_entity.pdbx_description
1 polymer ?
#
loop_
_entity_poly.entity_id
_entity_poly.type
_entity_poly.pdbx_seq_one_letter_code
_entity_poly.pdbx_strand_id
1 'polypeptide(L)'
;AVYTFLLALTGIYLYLLSTVAVLSSGIVFSAYFGAWLYGGAVMAVALIWSAVSEDQLVAAFLGAATILVLYLATPFSSQIGDLLGPQAADFARELGLSVHYDSRMLNGLLQAHDVVYFLILMGIALFITTLIVGSRRWRSS
;
A
#
# COMPACT_ATOMS: atom_id res chain seq x y z
N ALA A 1 7.48 11.61 6.05
CA ALA A 1 7.09 12.93 6.62
C ALA A 1 6.04 13.64 5.75
N VAL A 2 6.33 13.92 4.48
CA VAL A 2 5.39 14.63 3.58
C VAL A 2 4.03 13.92 3.46
N TYR A 3 4.03 12.61 3.22
CA TYR A 3 2.79 11.83 3.12
C TYR A 3 1.91 11.94 4.38
N THR A 4 2.49 11.74 5.56
CA THR A 4 1.77 11.88 6.85
C THR A 4 1.20 13.28 7.02
N PHE A 5 1.94 14.31 6.61
CA PHE A 5 1.47 15.70 6.69
C PHE A 5 0.29 15.96 5.75
N LEU A 6 0.37 15.50 4.50
CA LEU A 6 -0.72 15.62 3.54
C LEU A 6 -1.98 14.88 4.03
N LEU A 7 -1.81 13.69 4.59
CA LEU A 7 -2.91 12.93 5.19
C LEU A 7 -3.50 13.64 6.42
N ALA A 8 -2.68 14.28 7.26
CA ALA A 8 -3.18 15.08 8.37
C ALA A 8 -3.97 16.29 7.87
N LEU A 9 -3.53 16.91 6.77
CA LEU A 9 -4.21 18.07 6.16
C LEU A 9 -5.63 17.72 5.70
N THR A 10 -5.87 16.49 5.22
CA THR A 10 -7.24 16.05 4.87
C THR A 10 -8.17 16.00 6.08
N GLY A 11 -7.65 16.03 7.31
CA GLY A 11 -8.45 16.17 8.53
C GLY A 11 -9.30 17.46 8.57
N ILE A 12 -8.92 18.50 7.81
CA ILE A 12 -9.76 19.70 7.64
C ILE A 12 -11.11 19.34 7.00
N TYR A 13 -11.11 18.42 6.03
CA TYR A 13 -12.35 17.95 5.39
C TYR A 13 -13.23 17.17 6.38
N LEU A 14 -12.64 16.31 7.23
CA LEU A 14 -13.39 15.62 8.29
C LEU A 14 -14.05 16.61 9.26
N TYR A 15 -13.31 17.65 9.65
CA TYR A 15 -13.84 18.68 10.53
C TYR A 15 -15.07 19.35 9.91
N LEU A 16 -14.96 19.78 8.65
CA LEU A 16 -16.08 20.35 7.92
C LEU A 16 -17.27 19.37 7.86
N LEU A 17 -17.01 18.10 7.53
CA LEU A 17 -18.05 17.08 7.41
C LEU A 17 -18.74 16.78 8.75
N SER A 18 -18.01 16.83 9.86
CA SER A 18 -18.56 16.62 11.21
C SER A 18 -19.58 17.68 11.65
N THR A 19 -19.59 18.85 10.99
CA THR A 19 -20.59 19.89 11.24
C THR A 19 -21.92 19.64 10.51
N VAL A 20 -21.90 18.79 9.47
CA VAL A 20 -23.05 18.51 8.59
C VAL A 20 -23.60 17.08 8.79
N ALA A 21 -22.75 16.13 9.19
CA ALA A 21 -23.11 14.72 9.30
C ALA A 21 -22.59 14.10 10.61
N VAL A 22 -23.31 13.10 11.11
CA VAL A 22 -22.85 12.28 12.25
C VAL A 22 -21.80 11.30 11.74
N LEU A 23 -20.54 11.57 12.08
CA LEU A 23 -19.42 10.70 11.74
C LEU A 23 -19.26 9.62 12.80
N SER A 24 -19.17 8.37 12.36
CA SER A 24 -18.78 7.26 13.22
C SER A 24 -17.26 7.34 13.46
N SER A 25 -16.85 7.73 14.67
CA SER A 25 -15.44 7.91 15.02
C SER A 25 -14.59 6.65 14.76
N GLY A 26 -15.17 5.46 14.93
CA GLY A 26 -14.50 4.19 14.62
C GLY A 26 -14.16 4.03 13.13
N ILE A 27 -15.09 4.38 12.24
CA ILE A 27 -14.89 4.34 10.78
C ILE A 27 -13.84 5.37 10.34
N VAL A 28 -13.90 6.57 10.92
CA VAL A 28 -12.92 7.63 10.63
C VAL A 28 -11.52 7.20 11.03
N PHE A 29 -11.36 6.66 12.24
CA PHE A 29 -10.08 6.21 12.74
C PHE A 29 -9.52 5.07 11.88
N SER A 30 -10.32 4.04 11.58
CA SER A 30 -9.87 2.91 10.77
C SER A 30 -9.50 3.32 9.35
N ALA A 31 -10.25 4.24 8.74
CA ALA A 31 -9.96 4.75 7.41
C ALA A 31 -8.64 5.54 7.36
N TYR A 32 -8.40 6.44 8.33
CA TYR A 32 -7.16 7.23 8.38
C TYR A 32 -5.94 6.39 8.73
N PHE A 33 -6.08 5.50 9.71
CA PHE A 33 -5.00 4.59 10.08
C PHE A 33 -4.66 3.62 8.94
N GLY A 34 -5.70 3.09 8.27
CA GLY A 34 -5.54 2.26 7.09
C GLY A 34 -4.88 2.99 5.93
N ALA A 35 -5.27 4.25 5.68
CA ALA A 35 -4.66 5.08 4.64
C ALA A 35 -3.18 5.30 4.95
N TRP A 36 -2.84 5.59 6.20
CA TRP A 36 -1.46 5.78 6.63
C TRP A 36 -0.58 4.54 6.36
N LEU A 37 -1.09 3.34 6.70
CA LEU A 37 -0.42 2.07 6.42
C LEU A 37 -0.32 1.77 4.92
N TYR A 38 -1.41 1.96 4.18
CA TYR A 38 -1.48 1.73 2.74
C TYR A 38 -0.45 2.60 2.00
N GLY A 39 -0.45 3.91 2.27
CA GLY A 39 0.51 4.82 1.64
C GLY A 39 1.95 4.53 2.03
N GLY A 40 2.19 4.13 3.29
CA GLY A 40 3.50 3.64 3.74
C GLY A 40 4.00 2.45 2.91
N ALA A 41 3.15 1.44 2.72
CA ALA A 41 3.47 0.25 1.92
C ALA A 41 3.73 0.58 0.46
N VAL A 42 2.87 1.39 -0.16
CA VAL A 42 3.03 1.83 -1.56
C VAL A 42 4.35 2.59 -1.76
N MET A 43 4.71 3.50 -0.86
CA MET A 43 5.99 4.21 -0.91
C MET A 43 7.17 3.25 -0.73
N ALA A 44 7.10 2.31 0.20
CA ALA A 44 8.14 1.33 0.42
C ALA A 44 8.40 0.46 -0.83
N VAL A 45 7.33 0.05 -1.52
CA VAL A 45 7.44 -0.70 -2.79
C VAL A 45 8.04 0.17 -3.90
N ALA A 46 7.62 1.42 -4.03
CA ALA A 46 8.18 2.34 -5.03
C ALA A 46 9.68 2.61 -4.82
N LEU A 47 10.14 2.63 -3.57
CA LEU A 47 11.56 2.82 -3.24
C LEU A 47 12.46 1.71 -3.79
N ILE A 48 11.96 0.48 -3.94
CA ILE A 48 12.71 -0.62 -4.56
C ILE A 48 13.16 -0.21 -5.96
N TRP A 49 12.24 0.31 -6.77
CA TRP A 49 12.53 0.74 -8.14
C TRP A 49 13.46 1.95 -8.20
N SER A 50 13.33 2.86 -7.23
CA SER A 50 14.28 3.97 -7.08
C SER A 50 15.70 3.51 -6.72
N ALA A 51 15.87 2.36 -6.06
CA ALA A 51 17.18 1.79 -5.78
C ALA A 51 17.75 0.97 -6.96
N VAL A 52 16.88 0.37 -7.76
CA VAL A 52 17.26 -0.41 -8.95
C VAL A 52 17.66 0.50 -10.11
N SER A 53 16.92 1.58 -10.35
CA SER A 53 17.09 2.45 -11.52
C SER A 53 17.94 3.67 -11.21
N GLU A 54 18.84 4.03 -12.13
CA GLU A 54 19.62 5.28 -12.05
C GLU A 54 18.84 6.47 -12.61
N ASP A 55 17.91 6.20 -13.52
CA ASP A 55 17.00 7.19 -14.10
C ASP A 55 15.71 7.28 -13.25
N GLN A 56 15.44 8.48 -12.72
CA GLN A 56 14.29 8.76 -11.87
C GLN A 56 12.95 8.62 -12.61
N LEU A 57 12.92 8.88 -13.91
CA LEU A 57 11.73 8.72 -14.75
C LEU A 57 11.40 7.23 -14.88
N VAL A 58 12.40 6.40 -15.18
CA VAL A 58 12.23 4.93 -15.27
C VAL A 58 11.80 4.35 -13.93
N ALA A 59 12.42 4.79 -12.82
CA ALA A 59 12.05 4.39 -11.47
C ALA A 59 10.58 4.68 -11.17
N ALA A 60 10.11 5.89 -11.51
CA ALA A 60 8.74 6.31 -11.28
C ALA A 60 7.74 5.47 -12.09
N PHE A 61 8.03 5.20 -13.36
CA PHE A 61 7.18 4.35 -14.19
C PHE A 61 7.08 2.92 -13.68
N LEU A 62 8.21 2.30 -13.32
CA LEU A 62 8.21 0.93 -12.79
C LEU A 62 7.52 0.84 -11.42
N GLY A 63 7.73 1.84 -10.57
CA GLY A 63 7.01 1.98 -9.30
C GLY A 63 5.50 2.07 -9.51
N ALA A 64 5.05 3.00 -10.36
CA ALA A 64 3.64 3.18 -10.67
C ALA A 64 3.00 1.92 -11.29
N ALA A 65 3.70 1.26 -12.23
CA ALA A 65 3.24 0.03 -12.85
C ALA A 65 3.09 -1.11 -11.82
N THR A 66 4.05 -1.24 -10.90
CA THR A 66 4.00 -2.25 -9.83
C THR A 66 2.84 -2.00 -8.88
N ILE A 67 2.63 -0.75 -8.48
CA ILE A 67 1.52 -0.37 -7.61
C ILE A 67 0.18 -0.64 -8.30
N LEU A 68 0.08 -0.34 -9.60
CA LEU A 68 -1.11 -0.61 -10.39
C LEU A 68 -1.41 -2.11 -10.45
N VAL A 69 -0.39 -2.96 -10.66
CA VAL A 69 -0.56 -4.42 -10.65
C VAL A 69 -1.04 -4.91 -9.27
N LEU A 70 -0.45 -4.42 -8.18
CA LEU A 70 -0.86 -4.79 -6.81
C LEU A 70 -2.28 -4.31 -6.48
N TYR A 71 -2.69 -3.16 -7.01
CA TYR A 71 -4.06 -2.65 -6.87
C TYR A 71 -5.07 -3.50 -7.64
N LEU A 72 -4.72 -3.91 -8.87
CA LEU A 72 -5.55 -4.72 -9.75
C LEU A 72 -5.58 -6.21 -9.38
N ALA A 73 -4.66 -6.69 -8.55
CA ALA A 73 -4.61 -8.10 -8.13
C ALA A 73 -5.92 -8.59 -7.47
N THR A 74 -6.55 -7.76 -6.62
CA THR A 74 -7.84 -8.10 -5.99
C THR A 74 -9.00 -8.18 -7.00
N PRO A 75 -9.31 -7.12 -7.78
CA PRO A 75 -10.46 -7.17 -8.70
C PRO A 75 -10.29 -8.19 -9.83
N PHE A 76 -9.04 -8.54 -10.19
CA PHE A 76 -8.75 -9.57 -11.20
C PHE A 76 -8.56 -10.98 -10.64
N SER A 77 -8.72 -11.17 -9.32
CA SER A 77 -8.47 -12.47 -8.67
C SER A 77 -9.35 -13.60 -9.22
N SER A 78 -10.60 -13.33 -9.62
CA SER A 78 -11.48 -14.34 -10.19
C SER A 78 -11.01 -14.80 -11.57
N GLN A 79 -10.58 -13.88 -12.44
CA GLN A 79 -10.05 -14.21 -13.76
C GLN A 79 -8.71 -14.95 -13.66
N ILE A 80 -7.90 -14.61 -12.65
CA ILE A 80 -6.67 -15.36 -12.33
C ILE A 80 -7.03 -16.79 -11.90
N GLY A 81 -8.10 -16.96 -11.11
CA GLY A 81 -8.63 -18.25 -10.70
C GLY A 81 -9.09 -19.13 -11.86
N ASP A 82 -9.78 -18.53 -12.83
CA ASP A 82 -10.25 -19.23 -14.02
C ASP A 82 -9.10 -19.74 -14.91
N LEU A 83 -7.95 -19.04 -14.90
CA LEU A 83 -6.78 -19.38 -15.71
C LEU A 83 -5.77 -20.29 -15.01
N LEU A 84 -5.52 -20.06 -13.73
CA LEU A 84 -4.43 -20.68 -12.96
C LEU A 84 -4.91 -21.55 -11.80
N GLY A 85 -6.22 -21.59 -11.55
CA GLY A 85 -6.87 -22.38 -10.51
C GLY A 85 -7.16 -21.60 -9.22
N PRO A 86 -7.97 -22.17 -8.31
CA PRO A 86 -8.51 -21.46 -7.14
C PRO A 86 -7.43 -20.95 -6.18
N GLN A 87 -6.33 -21.69 -6.03
CA GLN A 87 -5.21 -21.30 -5.16
C GLN A 87 -4.52 -20.02 -5.65
N ALA A 88 -4.44 -19.82 -6.97
CA ALA A 88 -3.85 -18.61 -7.55
C ALA A 88 -4.77 -17.40 -7.36
N ALA A 89 -6.10 -17.59 -7.38
CA ALA A 89 -7.06 -16.54 -7.06
C ALA A 89 -6.93 -16.07 -5.60
N ASP A 90 -6.87 -17.02 -4.66
CA ASP A 90 -6.72 -16.71 -3.24
C ASP A 90 -5.42 -15.96 -2.97
N PHE A 91 -4.31 -16.41 -3.57
CA PHE A 91 -3.02 -15.73 -3.47
C PHE A 91 -3.03 -14.32 -4.05
N ALA A 92 -3.63 -14.12 -5.24
CA ALA A 92 -3.75 -12.80 -5.85
C ALA A 92 -4.62 -11.86 -5.02
N ARG A 93 -5.68 -12.38 -4.40
CA ARG A 93 -6.55 -11.63 -3.50
C ARG A 93 -5.85 -11.22 -2.21
N GLU A 94 -5.04 -12.10 -1.63
CA GLU A 94 -4.25 -11.82 -0.42
C GLU A 94 -3.06 -10.90 -0.70
N LEU A 95 -2.46 -10.97 -1.89
CA LEU A 95 -1.45 -10.01 -2.34
C LEU A 95 -2.04 -8.63 -2.65
N GLY A 96 -3.34 -8.55 -2.88
CA GLY A 96 -4.03 -7.32 -3.24
C GLY A 96 -4.10 -6.31 -2.10
N LEU A 97 -3.60 -5.11 -2.35
CA LEU A 97 -3.63 -4.00 -1.38
C LEU A 97 -5.07 -3.53 -1.10
N SER A 98 -5.95 -3.63 -2.11
CA SER A 98 -7.34 -3.13 -2.07
C SER A 98 -8.28 -3.98 -1.19
N VAL A 99 -8.02 -5.27 -0.98
CA VAL A 99 -8.88 -6.09 -0.11
C VAL A 99 -8.73 -5.72 1.37
N HIS A 100 -7.53 -5.32 1.79
CA HIS A 100 -7.21 -4.96 3.16
C HIS A 100 -7.68 -3.53 3.49
N TYR A 101 -7.55 -2.61 2.53
CA TYR A 101 -7.92 -1.20 2.72
C TYR A 101 -9.36 -0.89 2.31
N ASP A 102 -9.72 -1.06 1.04
CA ASP A 102 -11.01 -0.61 0.49
C ASP A 102 -12.19 -1.42 1.02
N SER A 103 -12.02 -2.72 1.19
CA SER A 103 -13.12 -3.61 1.59
C SER A 103 -13.35 -3.65 3.12
N ARG A 104 -12.32 -3.37 3.93
CA ARG A 104 -12.38 -3.55 5.40
C ARG A 104 -12.16 -2.25 6.17
N MET A 105 -10.99 -1.64 6.04
CA MET A 105 -10.61 -0.47 6.85
C MET A 105 -11.47 0.77 6.55
N LEU A 106 -11.89 0.97 5.30
CA LEU A 106 -12.83 2.05 4.94
C LEU A 106 -14.23 1.87 5.57
N ASN A 107 -14.61 0.63 5.90
CA ASN A 107 -15.91 0.29 6.45
C ASN A 107 -15.93 0.23 7.99
N GLY A 108 -14.84 0.60 8.66
CA GLY A 108 -14.76 0.51 10.13
C GLY A 108 -14.19 -0.80 10.66
N LEU A 109 -13.87 -1.77 9.79
CA LEU A 109 -13.37 -3.08 10.21
C LEU A 109 -11.84 -3.05 10.24
N LEU A 110 -11.28 -2.72 11.41
CA LEU A 110 -9.85 -2.77 11.66
C LEU A 110 -9.51 -4.09 12.33
N GLN A 111 -8.88 -4.99 11.58
CA GLN A 111 -8.43 -6.28 12.10
C GLN A 111 -6.90 -6.32 12.13
N ALA A 112 -6.35 -7.06 13.11
CA ALA A 112 -4.91 -7.12 13.32
C ALA A 112 -4.15 -7.70 12.12
N HIS A 113 -4.77 -8.63 11.38
CA HIS A 113 -4.14 -9.26 10.22
C HIS A 113 -3.92 -8.26 9.07
N ASP A 114 -4.83 -7.30 8.86
CA ASP A 114 -4.68 -6.27 7.82
C ASP A 114 -3.49 -5.35 8.16
N VAL A 115 -3.33 -5.00 9.45
CA VAL A 115 -2.21 -4.18 9.94
C VAL A 115 -0.89 -4.91 9.77
N VAL A 116 -0.84 -6.18 10.19
CA VAL A 116 0.37 -7.02 10.07
C VAL A 116 0.77 -7.20 8.62
N TYR A 117 -0.20 -7.39 7.70
CA TYR A 117 0.07 -7.48 6.27
C TYR A 117 0.81 -6.24 5.74
N PHE A 118 0.32 -5.02 6.03
CA PHE A 118 1.00 -3.79 5.58
C PHE A 118 2.39 -3.61 6.22
N LEU A 119 2.54 -3.95 7.50
CA LEU A 119 3.83 -3.88 8.19
C LEU A 119 4.87 -4.84 7.60
N ILE A 120 4.47 -6.08 7.31
CA ILE A 120 5.33 -7.08 6.67
C ILE A 120 5.70 -6.61 5.26
N LEU A 121 4.73 -6.14 4.47
CA LEU A 121 4.99 -5.65 3.11
C LEU A 121 5.97 -4.47 3.11
N MET A 122 5.78 -3.50 4.01
CA MET A 122 6.74 -2.41 4.22
C MET A 122 8.12 -2.92 4.61
N GLY A 123 8.18 -3.83 5.59
CA GLY A 123 9.45 -4.38 6.09
C GLY A 123 10.23 -5.10 5.00
N ILE A 124 9.57 -5.97 4.23
CA ILE A 124 10.19 -6.70 3.11
C ILE A 124 10.66 -5.73 2.03
N ALA A 125 9.83 -4.76 1.64
CA ALA A 125 10.19 -3.80 0.59
C ALA A 125 11.39 -2.92 0.98
N LEU A 126 11.42 -2.42 2.22
CA LEU A 126 12.55 -1.63 2.75
C LEU A 126 13.81 -2.47 2.92
N PHE A 127 13.67 -3.73 3.33
CA PHE A 127 14.79 -4.67 3.42
C PHE A 127 15.42 -4.91 2.05
N ILE A 128 14.61 -5.22 1.03
CA ILE A 128 15.06 -5.38 -0.36
C ILE A 128 15.76 -4.10 -0.85
N THR A 129 15.15 -2.94 -0.63
CA THR A 129 15.74 -1.63 -0.99
C THR A 129 17.12 -1.46 -0.36
N THR A 130 17.26 -1.79 0.93
CA THR A 130 18.53 -1.67 1.66
C THR A 130 19.61 -2.62 1.10
N LEU A 131 19.23 -3.86 0.75
CA LEU A 131 20.13 -4.82 0.12
C LEU A 131 20.65 -4.32 -1.23
N ILE A 132 19.76 -3.76 -2.06
CA ILE A 132 20.13 -3.23 -3.39
C ILE A 132 21.11 -2.07 -3.24
N VAL A 133 20.82 -1.10 -2.37
CA VAL A 133 21.69 0.04 -2.10
C VAL A 133 23.04 -0.41 -1.52
N GLY A 134 23.04 -1.36 -0.60
CA GLY A 134 24.26 -1.94 -0.03
C GLY A 134 25.16 -2.60 -1.09
N SER A 135 24.56 -3.37 -2.00
CA SER A 135 25.29 -4.05 -3.08
C SER A 135 25.96 -3.08 -4.06
N ARG A 136 25.32 -1.94 -4.36
CA ARG A 136 25.90 -0.88 -5.19
C ARG A 136 27.11 -0.24 -4.53
N ARG A 137 27.04 0.01 -3.21
CA ARG A 137 28.13 0.63 -2.45
C ARG A 137 29.40 -0.23 -2.43
N TRP A 138 29.25 -1.55 -2.35
CA TRP A 138 30.40 -2.48 -2.33
C TRP A 138 31.09 -2.64 -3.69
N ARG A 139 30.40 -2.37 -4.80
CA ARG A 139 31.01 -2.39 -6.14
C ARG A 139 31.82 -1.14 -6.48
N SER A 140 31.63 -0.04 -5.73
CA SER A 140 32.35 1.21 -5.97
C SER A 140 33.56 1.40 -5.04
N SER A 141 33.87 0.43 -4.17
CA SER A 141 35.06 0.39 -3.30
C SER A 141 36.00 -0.71 -3.79
#